data_AF-A0AAV5YGN4-F1
#
_entry.id   AF-A0AAV5YGN4-F1
#
_cell.length_a   1.000
_cell.length_b   1.000
_cell.length_c   1.000
_cell.angle_alpha   90.00
_cell.angle_beta   90.00
_cell.angle_gamma   90.00
#
_symmetry.space_group_name_H-M   'P 1'
#
loop_
_entity.id
_entity.type
_entity.pdbx_description
1 polymer ?
#
loop_
_entity_poly.entity_id
_entity_poly.type
_entity_poly.pdbx_seq_one_letter_code
_entity_poly.pdbx_strand_id
1 'polypeptide(L)' 'MVGPYSVLVAGFAMAFAAGLCALGQGKAVASAVDAMARQPGAAARIQTAMIIGLALIESLAIYVLVVAMILLFVQPIK' A
#
# COMPACT_ATOMS: atom_id res chain seq x y z
N MET A 1 14.22 -24.29 -9.07
CA MET A 1 14.95 -23.45 -8.09
C MET A 1 14.61 -22.02 -8.42
N VAL A 2 14.05 -21.25 -7.47
CA VAL A 2 13.83 -19.80 -7.63
C VAL A 2 15.16 -19.17 -8.04
N GLY A 3 15.17 -18.46 -9.18
CA GLY A 3 16.39 -17.80 -9.63
C GLY A 3 16.81 -16.74 -8.61
N PRO A 4 18.12 -16.56 -8.33
CA PRO A 4 18.59 -15.58 -7.35
C PRO A 4 18.10 -14.15 -7.66
N TYR A 5 17.87 -13.84 -8.93
CA TYR A 5 17.32 -12.57 -9.39
C TYR A 5 15.85 -12.35 -8.97
N SER A 6 15.03 -13.39 -8.90
CA SER A 6 13.61 -13.27 -8.54
C SER A 6 13.43 -12.80 -7.09
N VAL A 7 14.30 -13.23 -6.18
CA VAL A 7 14.28 -12.80 -4.77
C VAL A 7 14.64 -11.32 -4.64
N LEU A 8 15.68 -10.89 -5.34
CA LEU A 8 16.11 -9.49 -5.35
C LEU A 8 15.01 -8.59 -5.93
N VAL A 9 14.43 -8.95 -7.07
CA VAL A 9 13.37 -8.17 -7.71
C VAL A 9 12.12 -8.10 -6.83
N ALA A 10 11.68 -9.22 -6.25
CA ALA A 10 10.52 -9.26 -5.36
C ALA A 10 10.74 -8.39 -4.11
N GLY A 11 11.91 -8.48 -3.48
CA GLY A 11 12.26 -7.66 -2.31
C GLY A 11 12.30 -6.16 -2.63
N PHE A 12 12.94 -5.78 -3.74
CA PHE A 12 13.01 -4.37 -4.16
C PHE A 12 11.64 -3.79 -4.53
N ALA A 13 10.84 -4.55 -5.29
CA ALA A 13 9.49 -4.13 -5.66
C ALA A 13 8.62 -3.90 -4.42
N MET A 14 8.69 -4.80 -3.44
CA MET A 14 7.96 -4.65 -2.17
C MET A 14 8.44 -3.43 -1.37
N ALA A 15 9.75 -3.22 -1.24
CA ALA A 15 10.29 -2.07 -0.53
C ALA A 15 9.86 -0.74 -1.17
N PHE A 16 9.88 -0.68 -2.51
CA PHE A 16 9.45 0.49 -3.26
C PHE A 16 7.94 0.75 -3.11
N ALA A 17 7.11 -0.28 -3.26
CA ALA A 17 5.67 -0.18 -3.10
C ALA A 17 5.27 0.25 -1.68
N ALA A 18 5.88 -0.36 -0.66
CA ALA A 18 5.65 -0.01 0.73
C ALA A 18 6.04 1.45 1.03
N GLY A 19 7.19 1.91 0.52
CA GLY A 19 7.64 3.30 0.68
C GLY A 19 6.66 4.30 0.07
N LEU A 20 6.20 4.08 -1.16
CA LEU A 20 5.24 4.97 -1.81
C LEU A 20 3.86 4.95 -1.14
N CYS A 21 3.38 3.77 -0.74
CA CYS A 21 2.11 3.65 -0.02
C CYS A 21 2.17 4.37 1.32
N ALA A 22 3.26 4.20 2.09
CA ALA A 22 3.46 4.89 3.36
C ALA A 22 3.40 6.42 3.23
N LEU A 23 3.99 6.99 2.16
CA LEU A 23 3.91 8.43 1.89
C LEU A 23 2.47 8.88 1.59
N GLY A 24 1.75 8.12 0.78
CA GLY A 24 0.35 8.41 0.44
C GLY A 24 -0.58 8.32 1.65
N GLN A 25 -0.45 7.24 2.43
CA GLN A 25 -1.23 6.99 3.63
C GLN A 25 -0.95 8.00 4.72
N GLY A 26 0.34 8.31 4.98
CA GLY A 26 0.72 9.29 5.99
C GLY A 26 0.11 10.66 5.71
N LYS A 27 0.15 11.10 4.45
CA LYS A 27 -0.48 12.35 4.02
C LYS A 27 -2.01 12.31 4.16
N ALA A 28 -2.65 11.21 3.75
CA ALA A 28 -4.10 11.06 3.84
C ALA A 28 -4.58 11.09 5.31
N VAL A 29 -3.90 10.36 6.19
CA VAL A 29 -4.20 10.33 7.63
C VAL A 29 -3.99 11.70 8.27
N ALA A 30 -2.85 12.35 8.03
CA ALA A 30 -2.57 13.66 8.59
C ALA A 30 -3.65 14.69 8.17
N SER A 31 -3.99 14.74 6.88
CA SER A 31 -5.04 15.63 6.38
C SER A 31 -6.42 15.32 6.95
N ALA A 32 -6.74 14.04 7.18
CA ALA A 32 -8.00 13.64 7.77
C ALA A 32 -8.08 14.06 9.25
N VAL A 33 -7.00 13.85 10.02
CA VAL A 33 -6.93 14.26 11.43
C VAL A 33 -7.08 15.78 11.57
N ASP A 34 -6.38 16.56 10.75
CA ASP A 34 -6.52 18.02 10.75
C ASP A 34 -7.95 18.46 10.39
N ALA A 35 -8.58 17.82 9.41
CA ALA A 35 -9.95 18.11 9.02
C ALA A 35 -10.96 17.76 10.12
N MET A 36 -10.78 16.62 10.81
CA MET A 36 -11.62 16.23 11.95
C MET A 36 -11.47 17.19 13.13
N ALA A 37 -10.25 17.67 13.39
CA ALA A 37 -9.99 18.67 14.43
C ALA A 37 -10.67 20.02 14.13
N ARG A 38 -10.65 20.45 12.86
CA ARG A 38 -11.30 21.71 12.42
C ARG A 38 -12.81 21.60 12.36
N GLN A 39 -13.35 20.43 12.02
CA GLN A 39 -14.79 20.19 11.93
C GLN A 39 -15.21 18.88 12.62
N PRO A 40 -15.36 18.89 13.96
CA PRO A 40 -15.71 17.70 14.74
C PRO A 40 -17.06 17.10 14.34
N GLY A 41 -18.03 17.93 13.96
CA GLY A 41 -19.37 17.47 13.53
C GLY A 41 -19.38 16.64 12.25
N ALA A 42 -18.30 16.67 11.46
CA ALA A 42 -18.15 15.87 10.24
C ALA A 42 -17.17 14.69 10.42
N ALA A 43 -16.66 14.45 11.64
CA ALA A 43 -15.54 13.54 11.87
C ALA A 43 -15.80 12.11 11.35
N ALA A 44 -16.98 11.56 11.62
CA ALA A 44 -17.34 10.22 11.16
C ALA A 44 -17.32 10.11 9.62
N ARG A 45 -17.82 11.13 8.91
CA ARG A 45 -17.82 11.14 7.43
C ARG A 45 -16.39 11.26 6.88
N ILE A 46 -15.55 12.08 7.51
CA ILE A 46 -14.14 12.22 7.15
C ILE A 46 -13.39 10.90 7.38
N GLN A 47 -13.61 10.25 8.52
CA GLN A 47 -13.00 8.95 8.82
C GLN A 47 -13.38 7.87 7.80
N THR A 48 -14.65 7.80 7.40
CA THR A 48 -15.09 6.86 6.36
C THR A 48 -14.39 7.14 5.01
N ALA A 49 -14.33 8.40 4.59
CA ALA A 49 -13.63 8.78 3.36
C ALA A 49 -12.13 8.46 3.44
N MET A 50 -11.50 8.71 4.60
CA MET A 50 -10.11 8.37 4.85
C MET A 50 -9.89 6.86 4.73
N ILE A 51 -10.68 6.01 5.38
CA ILE A 51 -10.54 4.55 5.34
C ILE A 51 -10.68 4.03 3.90
N ILE A 52 -11.66 4.53 3.14
CA ILE A 52 -11.82 4.17 1.73
C ILE A 52 -10.56 4.56 0.94
N GLY A 53 -10.06 5.78 1.13
CA GLY A 53 -8.83 6.25 0.48
C GLY A 53 -7.61 5.40 0.84
N LEU A 54 -7.45 5.04 2.12
CA LEU A 54 -6.38 4.17 2.60
C LEU A 54 -6.47 2.76 2.02
N ALA A 55 -7.67 2.19 1.91
CA ALA A 55 -7.88 0.88 1.30
C ALA A 55 -7.52 0.89 -0.19
N LEU A 56 -7.84 1.97 -0.92
CA LEU A 56 -7.43 2.13 -2.32
C LEU A 56 -5.90 2.25 -2.46
N ILE A 57 -5.24 2.98 -1.57
CA ILE A 57 -3.76 3.06 -1.56
C ILE A 57 -3.15 1.69 -1.24
N GLU A 58 -3.66 0.97 -0.25
CA GLU A 58 -3.19 -0.37 0.11
C GLU A 58 -3.35 -1.39 -1.01
N SER A 59 -4.38 -1.26 -1.85
CA SER A 59 -4.58 -2.17 -2.97
C SER A 59 -3.37 -2.21 -3.92
N LEU A 60 -2.63 -1.10 -4.04
CA LEU A 60 -1.39 -1.02 -4.82
C LEU A 60 -0.29 -1.90 -4.22
N ALA A 61 -0.11 -1.86 -2.89
CA ALA A 61 0.85 -2.70 -2.18
C ALA A 61 0.47 -4.18 -2.29
N ILE A 62 -0.82 -4.51 -2.19
CA ILE A 62 -1.32 -5.88 -2.34
C ILE A 62 -1.07 -6.41 -3.76
N TYR A 63 -1.24 -5.61 -4.81
CA TYR A 63 -0.93 -6.04 -6.17
C TYR A 63 0.55 -6.38 -6.35
N VAL A 64 1.46 -5.57 -5.78
CA VAL A 64 2.90 -5.87 -5.83
C VAL A 64 3.23 -7.11 -5.00
N LEU A 65 2.58 -7.30 -3.85
CA LEU A 65 2.71 -8.51 -3.03
C LEU A 65 2.29 -9.76 -3.80
N VAL A 66 1.16 -9.73 -4.49
CA VAL A 66 0.67 -10.86 -5.29
C VAL A 66 1.67 -11.20 -6.40
N VAL A 67 2.19 -10.21 -7.12
CA VAL A 67 3.21 -10.43 -8.15
C VAL A 67 4.50 -11.01 -7.54
N ALA A 68 4.95 -10.48 -6.40
CA ALA A 68 6.11 -11.00 -5.69
C ALA A 68 5.91 -12.47 -5.27
N MET A 69 4.73 -12.83 -4.77
CA MET A 69 4.41 -14.23 -4.44
C MET A 69 4.44 -15.14 -5.67
N ILE A 70 3.91 -14.69 -6.82
CA ILE A 70 3.96 -15.46 -8.07
C ILE A 70 5.40 -15.70 -8.51
N LEU A 71 6.26 -14.68 -8.45
CA LEU A 71 7.67 -14.80 -8.82
C LEU A 71 8.45 -15.76 -7.91
N LEU A 72 8.14 -15.75 -6.61
CA LEU A 72 8.82 -16.58 -5.61
C LEU A 72 8.33 -18.03 -5.61
N PHE A 73 7.03 -18.27 -5.84
CA PHE A 73 6.43 -19.59 -5.60
C PHE A 73 5.95 -20.30 -6.87
N VAL A 74 5.66 -19.58 -7.96
CA VAL A 74 5.00 -20.17 -9.15
C VAL A 74 5.96 -20.38 -10.33
N GLN A 75 7.22 -19.92 -10.26
CA GLN A 75 8.24 -20.01 -11.34
C GLN A 75 7.63 -19.91 -12.76
N PRO A 76 7.11 -18.75 -13.17
CA PRO A 76 6.40 -18.61 -14.44
C PRO A 76 7.30 -18.82 -15.68
N ILE A 77 8.62 -18.69 -15.52
CA ILE A 77 9.60 -18.87 -16.59
C ILE A 77 10.55 -19.97 -16.14
N LYS A 78 10.52 -21.11 -16.84
CA LYS A 78 11.53 -22.18 -16.72
C LYS A 78 12.73 -21.85 -17.57
#